data_AF-A0A6B0USE9-F1
#
_entry.id   AF-A0A6B0USE9-F1
#
_cell.length_a   1.000
_cell.length_b   1.000
_cell.length_c   1.000
_cell.angle_alpha   90.00
_cell.angle_beta   90.00
_cell.angle_gamma   90.00
#
_symmetry.space_group_name_H-M   'P 1'
#
loop_
_entity.id
_entity.type
_entity.pdbx_description
1 polymer ?
#
loop_
_entity_poly.entity_id
_entity_poly.type
_entity_poly.pdbx_seq_one_letter_code
_entity_poly.pdbx_strand_id
1 'polypeptide(L)'
;MARVVPNFLDLSRLKEKKVSLLLLLTLAILRATRCRCGRCQLMPTARECVCCLEVPKVSSKAGNRCITDHSDFFGGILNPVVLQIAYRMRAMELNDMELIGQRSTHKKYRYVAYRQFVWWIWRRLGRGNRM
;
A
#
# COMPACT_ATOMS: atom_id res chain seq x y z
N MET A 1 -9.20 -55.66 -2.98
CA MET A 1 -8.71 -54.28 -2.75
C MET A 1 -8.30 -53.66 -4.08
N ALA A 2 -9.22 -52.95 -4.75
CA ALA A 2 -8.92 -52.30 -6.03
C ALA A 2 -8.09 -51.03 -5.78
N ARG A 3 -6.83 -51.02 -6.23
CA ARG A 3 -6.02 -49.78 -6.27
C ARG A 3 -6.56 -48.94 -7.41
N VAL A 4 -7.21 -47.82 -7.09
CA VAL A 4 -7.53 -46.77 -8.06
C VAL A 4 -6.19 -46.22 -8.54
N VAL A 5 -5.73 -46.67 -9.72
CA VAL A 5 -4.55 -46.09 -10.37
C VAL A 5 -4.99 -44.75 -10.95
N PRO A 6 -4.42 -43.61 -10.52
CA PRO A 6 -4.80 -42.32 -11.08
C PRO A 6 -4.50 -42.32 -12.58
N ASN A 7 -5.51 -41.99 -13.40
CA ASN A 7 -5.38 -41.90 -14.85
C ASN A 7 -4.24 -40.95 -15.24
N PHE A 8 -3.46 -41.30 -16.27
CA PHE A 8 -2.31 -40.53 -16.78
C PHE A 8 -2.66 -39.07 -17.12
N LEU A 9 -3.93 -38.81 -17.51
CA LEU A 9 -4.50 -37.48 -17.77
C LEU A 9 -4.68 -36.61 -16.50
N ASP A 10 -4.78 -37.21 -15.32
CA ASP A 10 -4.92 -36.50 -14.04
C ASP A 10 -3.55 -36.07 -13.50
N LEU A 11 -2.52 -36.89 -13.72
CA LEU A 11 -1.12 -36.55 -13.38
C LEU A 11 -0.57 -35.40 -14.23
N SER A 12 -0.92 -35.31 -15.51
CA SER A 12 -0.56 -34.16 -16.36
C SER A 12 -1.27 -32.88 -15.94
N ARG A 13 -2.57 -32.94 -15.60
CA ARG A 13 -3.33 -31.79 -15.05
C ARG A 13 -2.82 -31.33 -13.69
N LEU A 14 -2.41 -32.24 -12.81
CA LEU A 14 -1.77 -31.88 -11.53
C LEU A 14 -0.39 -31.25 -11.75
N LYS A 15 0.35 -31.67 -12.76
CA LYS A 15 1.64 -31.09 -13.14
C LYS A 15 1.47 -29.70 -13.76
N GLU A 16 0.49 -29.49 -14.62
CA GLU A 16 0.12 -28.18 -15.16
C GLU A 16 -0.38 -27.22 -14.08
N LYS A 17 -1.22 -27.69 -13.15
CA LYS A 17 -1.67 -26.87 -12.00
C LYS A 17 -0.51 -26.52 -11.07
N LYS A 18 0.42 -27.45 -10.81
CA LYS A 18 1.65 -27.18 -10.03
C LYS A 18 2.59 -26.23 -10.74
N VAL A 19 2.78 -26.36 -12.06
CA VAL A 19 3.59 -25.45 -12.87
C VAL A 19 2.95 -24.06 -12.92
N SER A 20 1.62 -23.97 -13.08
CA SER A 20 0.87 -22.72 -13.04
C SER A 20 0.94 -22.06 -11.67
N LEU A 21 0.77 -22.82 -10.59
CA LEU A 21 0.91 -22.32 -9.22
C LEU A 21 2.35 -21.88 -8.91
N LEU A 22 3.35 -22.65 -9.36
CA LEU A 22 4.77 -22.29 -9.21
C LEU A 22 5.11 -21.05 -10.03
N LEU A 23 4.56 -20.89 -11.24
CA LEU A 23 4.73 -19.71 -12.09
C LEU A 23 4.05 -18.47 -11.50
N LEU A 24 2.86 -18.63 -10.90
CA LEU A 24 2.16 -17.56 -10.19
C LEU A 24 2.89 -17.17 -8.91
N LEU A 25 3.42 -18.15 -8.17
CA LEU A 25 4.26 -17.92 -6.98
C LEU A 25 5.58 -17.25 -7.36
N THR A 26 6.27 -17.69 -8.42
CA THR A 26 7.52 -17.05 -8.87
C THR A 26 7.27 -15.66 -9.43
N LEU A 27 6.16 -15.41 -10.15
CA LEU A 27 5.75 -14.06 -10.57
C LEU A 27 5.37 -13.16 -9.38
N ALA A 28 4.73 -13.71 -8.35
CA ALA A 28 4.45 -12.99 -7.11
C ALA A 28 5.74 -12.65 -6.36
N ILE A 29 6.70 -13.58 -6.29
CA ILE A 29 8.04 -13.39 -5.70
C ILE A 29 8.86 -12.38 -6.52
N LEU A 30 8.84 -12.44 -7.85
CA LEU A 30 9.53 -11.48 -8.74
C LEU A 30 8.94 -10.07 -8.68
N ARG A 31 7.62 -9.93 -8.43
CA ARG A 31 6.99 -8.62 -8.18
C ARG A 31 7.31 -8.10 -6.78
N ALA A 32 7.39 -8.98 -5.79
CA ALA A 32 7.77 -8.67 -4.42
C ALA A 32 9.21 -8.14 -4.28
N THR A 33 10.14 -8.53 -5.16
CA THR A 33 11.55 -8.10 -5.13
C THR A 33 11.82 -6.80 -5.89
N ARG A 34 10.80 -6.11 -6.41
CA ARG A 34 10.97 -4.86 -7.19
C ARG A 34 11.32 -3.63 -6.36
N CYS A 35 11.56 -3.79 -5.06
CA CYS A 35 12.01 -2.71 -4.20
C CYS A 35 13.40 -2.21 -4.65
N ARG A 36 13.45 -0.97 -5.11
CA ARG A 36 14.70 -0.26 -5.43
C ARG A 36 15.17 0.67 -4.32
N CYS A 37 14.29 1.04 -3.40
CA CYS A 37 14.59 1.98 -2.32
C CYS A 37 15.12 1.33 -1.04
N GLY A 38 15.14 -0.01 -0.97
CA GLY A 38 15.63 -0.79 0.19
C GLY A 38 14.73 -0.79 1.43
N ARG A 39 13.50 -0.23 1.37
CA ARG A 39 12.61 -0.07 2.55
C ARG A 39 11.20 -0.63 2.39
N CYS A 40 10.88 -1.24 1.25
CA CYS A 40 9.55 -1.81 1.05
C CYS A 40 9.42 -3.15 1.79
N GLN A 41 8.21 -3.43 2.28
CA GLN A 41 7.85 -4.72 2.89
C GLN A 41 6.88 -5.46 1.97
N LEU A 42 6.80 -6.78 2.13
CA LEU A 42 5.82 -7.60 1.42
C LEU A 42 4.41 -7.27 1.93
N MET A 43 3.52 -6.96 0.99
CA MET A 43 2.12 -6.69 1.27
C MET A 43 1.26 -7.91 0.90
N PRO A 44 0.06 -8.06 1.51
CA PRO A 44 -0.80 -9.21 1.25
C PRO A 44 -1.20 -9.38 -0.22
N THR A 45 -1.27 -8.28 -0.99
CA THR A 45 -1.62 -8.32 -2.41
C THR A 45 -0.52 -7.76 -3.29
N ALA A 46 -0.34 -8.35 -4.48
CA ALA A 46 0.65 -7.88 -5.45
C ALA A 46 0.42 -6.43 -5.91
N ARG A 47 -0.82 -5.93 -5.82
CA ARG A 47 -1.18 -4.54 -6.14
C ARG A 47 -0.64 -3.55 -5.10
N GLU A 48 -0.46 -3.98 -3.86
CA GLU A 48 0.08 -3.16 -2.78
C GLU A 48 1.60 -3.21 -2.69
N CYS A 49 2.24 -4.19 -3.34
CA CYS A 49 3.70 -4.30 -3.46
C CYS A 49 4.25 -3.30 -4.50
N VAL A 50 4.23 -2.00 -4.19
CA VAL A 50 4.70 -0.93 -5.07
C VAL A 50 5.87 -0.17 -4.42
N CYS A 51 7.01 -0.08 -5.11
CA CYS A 51 8.12 0.74 -4.65
C CYS A 51 7.85 2.23 -4.87
N CYS A 52 8.26 3.09 -3.92
CA CYS A 52 8.17 4.54 -4.07
C CYS A 52 8.94 5.09 -5.29
N LEU A 53 9.95 4.35 -5.76
CA LEU A 53 10.71 4.68 -6.96
C LEU A 53 10.05 4.22 -8.27
N GLU A 54 8.99 3.41 -8.23
CA GLU A 54 8.23 3.01 -9.41
C GLU A 54 7.18 4.05 -9.82
N VAL A 55 6.75 4.89 -8.89
CA VAL A 55 5.75 5.92 -9.13
C VAL A 55 6.45 7.23 -9.52
N PRO A 56 6.36 7.71 -10.78
CA PRO A 56 7.17 8.83 -11.26
C PRO A 56 7.02 10.13 -10.45
N LYS A 57 5.80 10.44 -9.98
CA LYS A 57 5.58 11.61 -9.13
C LYS A 57 6.24 11.50 -7.76
N VAL A 58 6.25 10.28 -7.20
CA VAL A 58 6.88 10.03 -5.90
C VAL A 58 8.41 10.03 -6.05
N SER A 59 8.95 9.38 -7.07
CA SER A 59 10.39 9.35 -7.32
C SER A 59 10.97 10.73 -7.64
N SER A 60 10.25 11.53 -8.43
CA SER A 60 10.60 12.93 -8.71
C SER A 60 10.63 13.76 -7.44
N LYS A 61 9.65 13.59 -6.54
CA LYS A 61 9.61 14.28 -5.24
C LYS A 61 10.75 13.83 -4.31
N ALA A 62 11.07 12.54 -4.30
CA ALA A 62 12.08 11.95 -3.42
C ALA A 62 13.53 12.13 -3.90
N GLY A 63 13.74 12.57 -5.15
CA GLY A 63 15.06 12.71 -5.75
C GLY A 63 15.81 11.38 -5.87
N ASN A 64 15.15 10.34 -6.40
CA ASN A 64 15.70 8.98 -6.55
C ASN A 64 16.12 8.27 -5.24
N ARG A 65 15.78 8.82 -4.06
CA ARG A 65 15.92 8.15 -2.76
C ARG A 65 14.58 7.64 -2.27
N CYS A 66 14.57 6.95 -1.13
CA CYS A 66 13.30 6.55 -0.53
C CYS A 66 12.50 7.80 -0.12
N ILE A 67 11.20 7.83 -0.41
CA ILE A 67 10.33 8.96 -0.03
C ILE A 67 10.31 9.23 1.48
N THR A 68 10.61 8.20 2.28
CA THR A 68 10.68 8.34 3.75
C THR A 68 11.93 9.10 4.22
N ASP A 69 12.95 9.27 3.38
CA ASP A 69 14.11 10.13 3.68
C ASP A 69 13.85 11.61 3.46
N HIS A 70 12.72 11.98 2.86
CA HIS A 70 12.38 13.37 2.66
C HIS A 70 12.03 14.01 4.01
N SER A 71 12.62 15.18 4.31
CA SER A 71 12.42 15.91 5.57
C SER A 71 10.94 16.12 5.93
N ASP A 72 10.16 16.56 4.95
CA ASP A 72 8.70 16.77 5.09
C ASP A 72 7.90 15.50 5.42
N PHE A 73 8.43 14.31 5.15
CA PHE A 73 7.73 13.05 5.41
C PHE A 73 7.51 12.85 6.90
N PHE A 74 8.57 12.94 7.70
CA PHE A 74 8.46 12.82 9.16
C PHE A 74 8.06 14.14 9.82
N GLY A 75 8.59 15.27 9.34
CA GLY A 75 8.30 16.59 9.92
C GLY A 75 6.85 17.05 9.70
N GLY A 76 6.24 16.65 8.58
CA GLY A 76 4.87 17.03 8.22
C GLY A 76 3.90 15.84 8.28
N ILE A 77 4.07 14.86 7.38
CA ILE A 77 3.05 13.83 7.12
C ILE A 77 2.84 12.90 8.32
N LEU A 78 3.92 12.49 9.00
CA LEU A 78 3.83 11.59 10.16
C LEU A 78 3.93 12.31 11.51
N ASN A 79 4.00 13.64 11.53
CA ASN A 79 4.07 14.40 12.77
C ASN A 79 2.72 14.35 13.51
N PRO A 80 2.67 13.82 14.75
CA PRO A 80 1.41 13.65 15.49
C PRO A 80 0.65 14.96 15.71
N VAL A 81 1.37 16.06 15.95
CA VAL A 81 0.76 17.39 16.17
C VAL A 81 0.11 17.89 14.87
N VAL A 82 0.82 17.77 13.75
CA VAL A 82 0.29 18.14 12.42
C VAL A 82 -0.93 17.29 12.07
N LEU A 83 -0.87 15.98 12.34
CA LEU A 83 -2.00 15.07 12.11
C LEU A 83 -3.21 15.42 12.98
N GLN A 84 -3.01 15.81 14.24
CA GLN A 84 -4.07 16.24 15.13
C GLN A 84 -4.74 17.53 14.64
N ILE A 85 -3.94 18.53 14.26
CA ILE A 85 -4.43 19.81 13.73
C ILE A 85 -5.22 19.58 12.44
N ALA A 86 -4.65 18.86 11.47
CA ALA A 86 -5.29 18.58 10.20
C ALA A 86 -6.59 17.78 10.34
N TYR A 87 -6.66 16.88 11.34
CA TYR A 87 -7.91 16.17 11.65
C TYR A 87 -8.98 17.11 12.18
N ARG A 88 -8.63 17.97 13.15
CA ARG A 88 -9.55 18.94 13.76
C ARG A 88 -10.08 19.96 12.76
N MET A 89 -9.20 20.53 11.93
CA MET A 89 -9.60 21.46 10.87
C MET A 89 -10.65 20.83 9.95
N ARG A 90 -10.44 19.57 9.55
CA ARG A 90 -11.38 18.86 8.70
C ARG A 90 -12.73 18.57 9.39
N ALA A 91 -12.71 18.24 10.68
CA ALA A 91 -13.96 18.03 11.42
C ALA A 91 -14.80 19.32 11.47
N MET A 92 -14.15 20.48 11.64
CA MET A 92 -14.79 21.80 11.59
C MET A 92 -15.35 22.11 10.20
N GLU A 93 -14.58 21.89 9.13
CA GLU A 93 -15.05 22.10 7.74
C GLU A 93 -16.30 21.28 7.40
N LEU A 94 -16.43 20.09 7.97
CA LEU A 94 -17.56 19.19 7.73
C LEU A 94 -18.72 19.41 8.71
N ASN A 95 -18.60 20.33 9.67
CA ASN A 95 -19.53 20.50 10.79
C ASN A 95 -19.84 19.20 11.54
N ASP A 96 -18.88 18.27 11.58
CA ASP A 96 -19.04 16.94 12.15
C ASP A 96 -18.25 16.87 13.47
N MET A 97 -18.91 17.30 14.54
CA MET A 97 -18.37 17.28 15.90
C MET A 97 -18.34 15.87 16.50
N GLU A 98 -19.06 14.91 15.90
CA GLU A 98 -19.12 13.51 16.34
C GLU A 98 -17.81 12.77 16.02
N LEU A 99 -17.12 13.16 14.93
CA LEU A 99 -15.76 12.71 14.59
C LEU A 99 -14.74 12.95 15.72
N ILE A 100 -14.94 13.96 16.58
CA ILE A 100 -14.00 14.27 17.67
C ILE A 100 -13.99 13.15 18.72
N GLY A 101 -15.14 12.49 18.97
CA GLY A 101 -15.32 11.62 20.14
C GLY A 101 -15.02 10.11 19.96
N GLN A 102 -15.22 9.50 18.78
CA GLN A 102 -15.53 8.05 18.77
C GLN A 102 -14.61 7.09 17.99
N ARG A 103 -13.56 7.54 17.29
CA ARG A 103 -12.57 6.61 16.68
C ARG A 103 -11.27 6.59 17.45
N SER A 104 -10.62 5.41 17.51
CA SER A 104 -9.26 5.31 18.02
C SER A 104 -8.33 6.29 17.30
N THR A 105 -7.53 7.01 18.07
CA THR A 105 -6.64 8.08 17.60
C THR A 105 -5.78 7.63 16.41
N HIS A 106 -5.31 6.38 16.44
CA HIS A 106 -4.47 5.79 15.39
C HIS A 106 -5.22 5.59 14.07
N LYS A 107 -6.51 5.23 14.08
CA LYS A 107 -7.30 5.08 12.84
C LYS A 107 -7.55 6.44 12.19
N LYS A 108 -7.79 7.48 13.00
CA LYS A 108 -7.94 8.88 12.54
C LYS A 108 -6.64 9.37 11.90
N TYR A 109 -5.52 9.19 12.58
CA TYR A 109 -4.21 9.68 12.12
C TYR A 109 -3.71 8.97 10.87
N ARG A 110 -3.87 7.64 10.76
CA ARG A 110 -3.54 6.92 9.51
C ARG A 110 -4.31 7.47 8.31
N TYR A 111 -5.61 7.73 8.49
CA TYR A 111 -6.43 8.28 7.41
C TYR A 111 -5.98 9.68 6.98
N VAL A 112 -5.66 10.55 7.94
CA VAL A 112 -5.13 11.89 7.64
C VAL A 112 -3.76 11.81 6.99
N ALA A 113 -2.85 10.98 7.50
CA ALA A 113 -1.52 10.78 6.94
C ALA A 113 -1.59 10.33 5.47
N TYR A 114 -2.42 9.34 5.16
CA TYR A 114 -2.62 8.88 3.78
C TYR A 114 -3.15 10.00 2.87
N ARG A 115 -4.13 10.77 3.35
CA ARG A 115 -4.69 11.88 2.58
C ARG A 115 -3.66 13.00 2.36
N GLN A 116 -2.90 13.36 3.38
CA GLN A 116 -1.83 14.36 3.30
C GLN A 116 -0.75 13.91 2.32
N PHE A 117 -0.31 12.65 2.39
CA PHE A 117 0.65 12.09 1.44
C PHE A 117 0.15 12.16 -0.01
N VAL A 118 -1.09 11.73 -0.26
CA VAL A 118 -1.68 11.78 -1.60
C VAL A 118 -1.78 13.24 -2.10
N TRP A 119 -2.21 14.17 -1.24
CA TRP A 119 -2.25 15.57 -1.62
C TRP A 119 -0.84 16.13 -1.89
N TRP A 120 0.15 15.78 -1.09
CA TRP A 120 1.52 16.26 -1.23
C TRP A 120 2.18 15.83 -2.55
N ILE A 121 1.91 14.61 -3.00
CA ILE A 121 2.47 14.06 -4.25
C ILE A 121 1.63 14.47 -5.48
N TRP A 122 0.31 14.41 -5.41
CA TRP A 122 -0.55 14.59 -6.60
C TRP A 122 -1.24 15.96 -6.70
N ARG A 123 -1.23 16.77 -5.62
CA ARG A 123 -1.91 18.07 -5.52
C ARG A 123 -3.42 18.03 -5.80
N ARG A 124 -4.01 16.84 -5.73
CA ARG A 124 -5.44 16.59 -5.94
C ARG A 124 -5.92 15.49 -5.02
N LEU A 125 -7.16 15.60 -4.57
CA LEU A 125 -7.83 14.59 -3.76
C LEU A 125 -9.09 14.15 -4.49
N GLY A 126 -9.21 12.85 -4.78
CA GLY A 126 -10.38 12.28 -5.44
C GLY A 126 -11.57 12.16 -4.48
N ARG A 127 -12.79 12.14 -5.03
CA ARG A 127 -14.00 11.74 -4.29
C ARG A 127 -13.99 10.21 -4.09
N GLY A 128 -13.35 9.74 -3.02
CA GLY A 128 -13.54 8.37 -2.51
C GLY A 128 -12.55 7.30 -2.96
N ASN A 129 -11.70 7.54 -3.96
CA ASN A 129 -10.69 6.55 -4.36
C ASN A 129 -9.36 6.75 -3.61
N ARG A 130 -8.91 5.69 -2.93
CA ARG A 130 -7.51 5.55 -2.51
C ARG A 130 -6.70 5.39 -3.80
N MET A 131 -5.69 6.25 -4.01
CA MET A 131 -4.71 6.00 -5.08
C MET A 131 -3.95 4.72 -4.78
#